data_AF-A0A2R6NPQ9-F1
#
_entry.id   AF-A0A2R6NPQ9-F1
#
_cell.length_a   1.000
_cell.length_b   1.000
_cell.length_c   1.000
_cell.angle_alpha   90.00
_cell.angle_beta   90.00
_cell.angle_gamma   90.00
#
_symmetry.space_group_name_H-M   'P 1'
#
loop_
_entity.id
_entity.type
_entity.pdbx_description
1 polymer ?
#
loop_
_entity_poly.entity_id
_entity_poly.type
_entity_poly.pdbx_seq_one_letter_code
_entity_poly.pdbx_strand_id
1 'polypeptide(L)' 'MKENFPSPQFCSEVVHEQGESRHKIWVVIGKQKFELPTTFTSLSQGQERVAKKVLEQLRSQSREGAK' A
#
# COMPACT_ATOMS: atom_id res chain seq x y z
N MET A 1 -24.60 -7.58 11.44
CA MET A 1 -23.21 -8.03 11.68
C MET A 1 -22.30 -6.96 11.11
N LYS A 2 -21.56 -6.20 11.94
CA LYS A 2 -20.52 -5.30 11.42
C LYS A 2 -19.32 -6.18 11.12
N GLU A 3 -19.06 -6.46 9.86
CA GLU A 3 -17.80 -7.07 9.46
C GLU A 3 -16.69 -6.09 9.89
N ASN A 4 -15.95 -6.44 10.94
CA ASN A 4 -14.88 -5.62 11.50
C ASN A 4 -13.62 -5.76 10.62
N PHE A 5 -13.77 -5.56 9.32
CA PHE A 5 -12.61 -5.49 8.43
C PHE A 5 -11.86 -4.20 8.75
N PRO A 6 -10.56 -4.27 9.06
CA PRO A 6 -9.78 -3.08 9.30
C PRO A 6 -9.79 -2.24 8.03
N SER A 7 -10.24 -0.99 8.15
CA SER A 7 -10.26 -0.07 7.02
C SER A 7 -8.82 0.23 6.57
N PRO A 8 -8.53 0.19 5.27
CA PRO A 8 -7.20 0.50 4.77
C PRO A 8 -6.86 1.97 5.05
N GLN A 9 -5.72 2.19 5.69
CA GLN A 9 -5.18 3.53 5.93
C GLN A 9 -4.00 3.79 5.00
N PHE A 10 -4.13 4.81 4.14
CA PHE A 10 -3.04 5.27 3.31
C PHE A 10 -2.15 6.23 4.10
N CYS A 11 -0.86 5.97 4.09
CA CYS A 11 0.15 6.82 4.71
C CYS A 11 1.20 7.20 3.66
N SER A 12 1.79 8.37 3.83
CA SER A 12 2.83 8.88 2.94
C SER A 12 3.85 9.72 3.69
N GLU A 13 5.09 9.65 3.24
CA GLU A 13 6.19 10.49 3.70
C GLU A 13 6.91 11.08 2.49
N VAL A 14 7.32 12.35 2.58
CA VAL A 14 8.17 12.97 1.57
C VAL A 14 9.62 12.69 1.95
N VAL A 15 10.33 12.01 1.06
CA VAL A 15 11.75 11.70 1.19
C VAL A 15 12.54 12.47 0.14
N HIS A 16 13.70 13.00 0.52
CA HIS A 16 14.61 13.65 -0.41
C HIS A 16 15.64 12.63 -0.88
N GLU A 17 15.50 12.20 -2.13
CA GLU A 17 16.35 11.16 -2.73
C GLU A 17 17.02 11.76 -3.97
N GLN A 18 18.36 11.71 -4.04
CA GLN A 18 19.14 12.23 -5.18
C GLN A 18 18.89 13.72 -5.52
N GLY A 19 18.52 14.53 -4.53
CA GLY A 19 18.22 15.95 -4.73
C GLY A 19 16.78 16.24 -5.19
N GLU A 20 15.94 15.21 -5.33
CA GLU A 20 14.53 15.35 -5.68
C GLU A 20 13.62 14.98 -4.49
N SER A 21 12.50 15.69 -4.35
CA SER A 21 11.42 15.29 -3.42
C SER A 21 10.63 14.14 -4.03
N ARG A 22 10.61 12.99 -3.34
CA ARG A 22 9.81 11.82 -3.72
C ARG A 22 8.88 11.42 -2.59
N HIS A 23 7.82 10.71 -2.93
CA HIS A 23 6.79 10.25 -2.03
C HIS A 23 6.98 8.76 -1.76
N LYS A 24 7.30 8.41 -0.52
CA LYS A 24 7.21 7.05 -0.02
C LYS A 24 5.78 6.82 0.46
N ILE A 25 5.09 5.82 -0.08
CA ILE A 25 3.66 5.57 0.19
C ILE A 25 3.47 4.12 0.62
N TRP A 26 2.63 3.92 1.64
CA TRP A 26 2.28 2.60 2.14
C TRP A 26 0.83 2.57 2.62
N VAL A 27 0.26 1.36 2.67
CA VAL A 27 -1.09 1.11 3.18
C VAL A 27 -1.00 0.22 4.40
N VAL A 28 -1.72 0.56 5.46
CA VAL A 28 -1.88 -0.28 6.65
C VAL A 28 -3.28 -0.88 6.64
N ILE A 29 -3.37 -2.21 6.71
CA ILE A 29 -4.63 -2.96 6.83
C ILE A 29 -4.51 -3.85 8.06
N GLY A 30 -5.17 -3.44 9.14
CA GLY A 30 -5.11 -4.15 10.42
C GLY A 30 -3.71 -4.06 11.03
N LYS A 31 -3.00 -5.20 11.07
CA LYS A 31 -1.60 -5.29 11.54
C LYS A 31 -0.58 -5.42 10.40
N GLN A 32 -1.04 -5.41 9.15
CA GLN A 32 -0.17 -5.56 7.98
C GLN A 32 0.13 -4.21 7.36
N LYS A 33 1.41 -3.97 7.07
CA LYS A 33 1.89 -2.82 6.29
C LYS A 33 2.26 -3.30 4.90
N PHE A 34 1.73 -2.63 3.90
CA PHE A 34 2.02 -2.87 2.49
C PHE A 34 2.70 -1.64 1.92
N GLU A 35 4.00 -1.76 1.65
CA GLU A 35 4.80 -0.72 1.01
C GLU A 35 5.41 -1.23 -0.29
N LEU A 36 5.71 -0.31 -1.21
CA LEU A 36 6.48 -0.63 -2.41
C LEU A 36 7.93 -0.20 -2.21
N PRO A 37 8.91 -0.94 -2.76
CA PRO A 37 10.33 -0.60 -2.68
C PRO A 37 10.72 0.55 -3.62
N THR A 38 9.76 1.40 -4.01
CA THR A 38 9.96 2.52 -4.93
C THR A 38 9.28 3.77 -4.37
N THR A 39 9.86 4.92 -4.67
CA THR A 39 9.37 6.24 -4.30
C THR A 39 8.79 6.91 -5.54
N PHE A 40 7.74 7.72 -5.37
CA PHE A 40 6.96 8.28 -6.47
C PHE A 40 7.13 9.79 -6.56
N THR A 41 7.16 10.36 -7.75
CA THR A 41 7.18 11.83 -7.91
C THR A 41 5.83 12.48 -7.62
N SER A 42 4.75 11.69 -7.50
CA SER A 42 3.41 12.19 -7.24
C SER A 42 2.66 11.29 -6.26
N LEU A 43 1.99 11.91 -5.29
CA LEU A 43 1.24 11.22 -4.25
C LEU A 43 0.15 10.31 -4.82
N SER A 44 -0.67 10.84 -5.74
CA SER A 44 -1.78 10.11 -6.34
C SER A 44 -1.32 8.90 -7.15
N GLN A 45 -0.22 9.04 -7.90
CA GLN A 45 0.37 7.93 -8.65
C GLN A 45 0.81 6.79 -7.72
N GLY A 46 1.49 7.13 -6.62
CA GLY A 46 1.93 6.11 -5.69
C GLY A 46 0.79 5.47 -4.91
N GLN A 47 -0.25 6.22 -4.55
CA GLN A 47 -1.46 5.66 -3.94
C GLN A 47 -2.13 4.62 -4.85
N GLU A 48 -2.30 4.92 -6.14
CA GLU A 48 -2.87 3.99 -7.11
C GLU A 48 -2.02 2.70 -7.24
N ARG A 49 -0.70 2.87 -7.36
CA ARG A 49 0.22 1.73 -7.52
C ARG A 49 0.26 0.84 -6.28
N VAL A 50 0.33 1.43 -5.09
CA VAL A 50 0.29 0.68 -3.82
C VAL A 50 -1.05 -0.03 -3.67
N ALA A 51 -2.18 0.65 -3.93
CA ALA A 51 -3.51 0.05 -3.85
C ALA A 51 -3.64 -1.16 -4.80
N LYS A 52 -3.19 -1.03 -6.05
CA LYS A 52 -3.20 -2.13 -7.02
C LYS A 52 -2.40 -3.32 -6.53
N LYS A 53 -1.20 -3.10 -6.00
CA LYS A 53 -0.33 -4.16 -5.49
C LYS A 53 -0.89 -4.84 -4.25
N VAL A 54 -1.50 -4.08 -3.33
CA VAL A 54 -2.22 -4.61 -2.17
C VAL A 54 -3.36 -5.52 -2.61
N LEU A 55 -4.18 -5.07 -3.57
CA LEU A 55 -5.28 -5.89 -4.09
C LEU A 55 -4.79 -7.16 -4.78
N GLU A 56 -3.69 -7.10 -5.54
CA GLU A 56 -3.06 -8.28 -6.12
C GLU A 56 -2.61 -9.28 -5.03
N GLN A 57 -1.94 -8.80 -3.98
CA GLN A 57 -1.47 -9.66 -2.89
C GLN A 57 -2.62 -10.28 -2.09
N LEU A 58 -3.65 -9.50 -1.75
CA LEU A 58 -4.82 -9.99 -1.03
C LEU A 58 -5.55 -11.06 -1.85
N ARG A 59 -5.72 -10.86 -3.16
CA ARG A 59 -6.33 -11.85 -4.06
C ARG A 59 -5.52 -13.14 -4.16
N SER A 60 -4.18 -13.03 -4.21
CA SER A 60 -3.30 -14.20 -4.22
C SER A 60 -3.37 -14.98 -2.89
N GLN A 61 -3.37 -14.30 -1.75
CA GLN A 61 -3.50 -14.93 -0.43
C GLN A 61 -4.84 -15.65 -0.26
N SER A 62 -5.94 -15.08 -0.73
CA SER A 62 -7.25 -15.76 -0.74
C SER A 62 -7.25 -17.05 -1.55
N ARG A 63 -6.32 -17.21 -2.51
CA ARG A 63 -6.23 -18.38 -3.38
C ARG A 63 -5.37 -19.50 -2.79
N GLU A 64 -4.46 -19.20 -1.86
CA GLU A 64 -3.63 -20.18 -1.16
C GLU A 64 -4.25 -20.73 0.13
N GLY A 65 -5.30 -20.09 0.67
CA GLY A 65 -6.05 -20.59 1.84
C GLY A 65 -7.10 -21.67 1.52
N ALA A 66 -7.23 -22.09 0.26
CA ALA A 66 -8.12 -23.17 -0.17
C ALA A 66 -7.30 -24.42 -0.49
N LYS A 67 -6.72 -25.05 0.54
CA LYS A 67 -6.20 -26.42 0.46
C LYS A 67 -6.50 -27.17 1.75
#